data_AF-A0A4Q5GET9-F1
#
_entry.id   AF-A0A4Q5GET9-F1
#
_cell.length_a   1.000
_cell.length_b   1.000
_cell.length_c   1.000
_cell.angle_alpha   90.00
_cell.angle_beta   90.00
_cell.angle_gamma   90.00
#
_symmetry.space_group_name_H-M   'P 1'
#
loop_
_entity.id
_entity.type
_entity.pdbx_description
1 polymer ?
#
loop_
_entity_poly.entity_id
_entity_poly.type
_entity_poly.pdbx_seq_one_letter_code
_entity_poly.pdbx_strand_id
1 'polypeptide(L)'
;TAAYTNVPNTFNVLDNTVTDNTGGVNRDADFEITSFSSTPGADGKYICQSAYFLASADGAGSMLNIALDTYITAAPGTPFKTITVNNVPAKKNVRTNVLMDFAATSSTYTYTLDFADFDATDINHKTVSIWDGSYPAANTGATFSGGDGSEATPYIIGSATDFAQFAENTRNNFQNYEYTYFKLDVDINLNDKPWTPTKEFRGVFDGQHHKITGLKVSGADEKMGLFGQLSNDGRLSNLHVSGDVENTSSTTYYVAGGICGLHGGVITNCSFSGSVRGVGLVGGIAGECNGKIISCKNTASVSGKEAGGIAGRESSTIPKIYGCYNEGAIDGEYAGGILGKNDGFGCEIKGCYNIGAIQSSSGGTFGAITSSAAAGNSVMASCYVKEKYAAAHTTEETVFGSSGWPTSTNNTVWYADPSNDGTYTAGSDGVPTGDYKFWKSLGSWNGGTPEYPKLWWEE
;
A
#
# COMPACT_ATOMS: atom_id res chain seq x y z
N THR A 1 2.52 20.17 -30.61
CA THR A 1 1.91 20.24 -29.26
C THR A 1 2.33 18.98 -28.54
N ALA A 2 3.29 19.08 -27.61
CA ALA A 2 3.73 17.96 -26.79
C ALA A 2 3.27 18.23 -25.35
N ALA A 3 2.60 17.25 -24.74
CA ALA A 3 2.23 17.27 -23.33
C ALA A 3 3.36 16.60 -22.53
N TYR A 4 3.75 17.21 -21.42
CA TYR A 4 4.80 16.70 -20.53
C TYR A 4 4.14 16.08 -19.28
N THR A 5 4.49 14.84 -18.96
CA THR A 5 4.09 14.15 -17.72
C THR A 5 5.25 14.21 -16.71
N ASN A 6 4.97 14.74 -15.52
CA ASN A 6 5.91 14.78 -14.40
C ASN A 6 6.28 13.36 -13.95
N VAL A 7 7.58 13.07 -13.84
CA VAL A 7 8.09 11.84 -13.22
C VAL A 7 8.73 12.22 -11.88
N PRO A 8 8.34 11.61 -10.75
CA PRO A 8 9.00 11.82 -9.46
C PRO A 8 10.26 10.96 -9.39
N ASN A 9 11.41 11.57 -9.11
CA ASN A 9 12.68 10.87 -8.83
C ASN A 9 13.21 11.28 -7.45
N THR A 10 13.62 10.29 -6.65
CA THR A 10 14.29 10.44 -5.34
C THR A 10 15.81 10.43 -5.53
N PHE A 11 16.53 11.31 -4.81
CA PHE A 11 18.01 11.37 -4.84
C PHE A 11 18.60 11.26 -3.42
N ASN A 12 19.72 10.54 -3.29
CA ASN A 12 20.57 10.53 -2.10
C ASN A 12 21.68 11.57 -2.26
N VAL A 13 21.88 12.44 -1.26
CA VAL A 13 23.00 13.39 -1.21
C VAL A 13 23.92 12.97 -0.07
N LEU A 14 25.23 12.89 -0.33
CA LEU A 14 26.26 12.75 0.71
C LEU A 14 26.59 14.14 1.26
N ASP A 15 26.42 14.33 2.56
CA ASP A 15 26.81 15.56 3.27
C ASP A 15 28.33 15.63 3.40
N ASN A 16 28.98 16.49 2.61
CA ASN A 16 30.37 16.88 2.81
C ASN A 16 30.41 18.24 3.50
N THR A 17 30.16 18.26 4.82
CA THR A 17 30.41 19.43 5.65
C THR A 17 31.91 19.72 5.69
N VAL A 18 32.36 20.75 4.98
CA VAL A 18 33.73 21.29 5.13
C VAL A 18 33.77 22.06 6.45
N THR A 19 34.27 21.41 7.50
CA THR A 19 34.52 22.07 8.79
C THR A 19 35.89 22.73 8.78
N ASP A 20 35.90 24.04 8.96
CA ASP A 20 37.04 24.80 9.44
C ASP A 20 36.97 24.87 10.98
N ASN A 21 38.13 24.83 11.65
CA ASN A 21 38.27 24.75 13.11
C ASN A 21 37.81 26.00 13.89
N THR A 22 37.09 26.93 13.26
CA THR A 22 36.48 28.11 13.87
C THR A 22 34.96 28.20 13.68
N GLY A 23 34.31 27.17 13.12
CA GLY A 23 32.86 27.01 13.19
C GLY A 23 32.04 27.96 12.30
N GLY A 24 32.67 28.60 11.31
CA GLY A 24 31.98 29.39 10.29
C GLY A 24 32.37 28.95 8.87
N VAL A 25 31.39 28.69 8.01
CA VAL A 25 31.57 28.50 6.57
C VAL A 25 31.76 29.87 5.92
N ASN A 26 32.99 30.22 5.56
CA ASN A 26 33.37 31.54 5.05
C ASN A 26 33.62 31.57 3.52
N ARG A 27 33.21 30.52 2.80
CA ARG A 27 33.30 30.44 1.33
C ARG A 27 32.13 29.66 0.77
N ASP A 28 31.77 29.98 -0.47
CA ASP A 28 30.82 29.22 -1.26
C ASP A 28 31.27 27.75 -1.33
N ALA A 29 30.37 26.81 -1.01
CA ALA A 29 30.63 25.41 -1.25
C ALA A 29 30.33 25.11 -2.72
N ASP A 30 31.38 24.88 -3.50
CA ASP A 30 31.25 24.45 -4.90
C ASP A 30 30.85 22.97 -4.94
N PHE A 31 29.67 22.68 -5.50
CA PHE A 31 29.24 21.31 -5.77
C PHE A 31 29.40 21.02 -7.26
N GLU A 32 30.26 20.06 -7.59
CA GLU A 32 30.42 19.55 -8.95
C GLU A 32 29.48 18.34 -9.15
N ILE A 33 28.61 18.39 -10.16
CA ILE A 33 27.85 17.21 -10.59
C ILE A 33 28.82 16.29 -11.35
N THR A 34 29.36 15.29 -10.67
CA THR A 34 30.42 14.42 -11.22
C THR A 34 29.91 13.33 -12.15
N SER A 35 28.62 13.02 -12.15
CA SER A 35 28.01 12.11 -13.13
C SER A 35 26.51 12.31 -13.27
N PHE A 36 26.04 12.40 -14.50
CA PHE A 36 24.62 12.44 -14.88
C PHE A 36 24.41 11.48 -16.05
N SER A 37 23.44 10.57 -15.92
CA SER A 37 22.94 9.79 -17.05
C SER A 37 21.44 10.04 -17.17
N SER A 38 21.02 10.53 -18.34
CA SER A 38 19.63 10.51 -18.76
C SER A 38 19.55 9.96 -20.17
N THR A 39 18.52 9.17 -20.42
CA THR A 39 18.13 8.77 -21.77
C THR A 39 17.42 9.96 -22.43
N PRO A 40 17.79 10.36 -23.66
CA PRO A 40 17.12 11.46 -24.33
C PRO A 40 15.64 11.13 -24.58
N GLY A 41 14.78 12.13 -24.46
CA GLY A 41 13.38 12.02 -24.87
C GLY A 41 13.25 11.75 -26.37
N ALA A 42 12.06 11.39 -26.84
CA ALA A 42 11.80 11.01 -28.23
C ALA A 42 12.13 12.10 -29.29
N ASP A 43 12.43 13.33 -28.86
CA ASP A 43 12.86 14.45 -29.69
C ASP A 43 14.38 14.74 -29.62
N GLY A 44 15.16 13.85 -28.99
CA GLY A 44 16.62 13.96 -28.87
C GLY A 44 17.10 14.93 -27.79
N LYS A 45 16.21 15.39 -26.89
CA LYS A 45 16.56 16.32 -25.81
C LYS A 45 16.74 15.63 -24.47
N TYR A 46 17.67 16.14 -23.68
CA TYR A 46 17.93 15.71 -22.31
C TYR A 46 17.17 16.62 -21.33
N ILE A 47 16.50 16.03 -20.34
CA ILE A 47 15.85 16.75 -19.25
C ILE A 47 16.86 16.81 -18.09
N CYS A 48 17.37 17.99 -17.78
CA CYS A 48 18.20 18.18 -16.59
C CYS A 48 17.28 18.26 -15.37
N GLN A 49 17.47 17.36 -14.39
CA GLN A 49 16.72 17.36 -13.14
C GLN A 49 17.67 17.58 -11.97
N SER A 50 17.31 18.58 -11.15
CA SER A 50 17.93 19.08 -9.90
C SER A 50 19.00 20.18 -10.02
N ALA A 51 18.83 21.19 -9.17
CA ALA A 51 19.82 22.19 -8.76
C ALA A 51 19.69 22.34 -7.23
N TYR A 52 20.81 22.40 -6.53
CA TYR A 52 20.88 22.48 -5.06
C TYR A 52 21.32 23.88 -4.62
N PHE A 53 20.88 24.29 -3.41
CA PHE A 53 21.08 25.64 -2.87
C PHE A 53 21.69 25.58 -1.47
N LEU A 54 22.56 26.54 -1.16
CA LEU A 54 23.02 26.86 0.20
C LEU A 54 22.05 27.88 0.84
N ALA A 55 22.06 28.01 2.16
CA ALA A 55 21.53 29.19 2.85
C ALA A 55 22.62 29.64 3.84
N SER A 56 22.96 30.93 3.87
CA SER A 56 23.88 31.41 4.91
C SER A 56 23.18 31.35 6.28
N ALA A 57 23.93 30.96 7.31
CA ALA A 57 23.38 30.63 8.62
C ALA A 57 23.01 31.86 9.47
N ASP A 58 23.16 33.07 8.97
CA ASP A 58 23.20 34.30 9.74
C ASP A 58 22.06 35.26 9.41
N GLY A 59 20.81 34.78 9.50
CA GLY A 59 19.63 35.46 10.08
C GLY A 59 19.28 36.92 9.70
N ALA A 60 19.98 37.55 8.77
CA ALA A 60 19.86 38.96 8.43
C ALA A 60 19.93 39.11 6.91
N GLY A 61 18.91 38.56 6.24
CA GLY A 61 18.44 39.01 4.92
C GLY A 61 19.46 39.55 3.93
N SER A 62 20.48 38.77 3.55
CA SER A 62 21.24 39.07 2.33
C SER A 62 21.76 37.81 1.62
N MET A 63 21.04 37.54 0.52
CA MET A 63 21.48 37.02 -0.78
C MET A 63 22.12 35.63 -0.84
N LEU A 64 21.32 34.67 -1.30
CA LEU A 64 21.84 33.55 -2.06
C LEU A 64 21.69 33.85 -3.56
N ASN A 65 22.80 34.07 -4.25
CA ASN A 65 22.80 34.04 -5.70
C ASN A 65 22.63 32.59 -6.13
N ILE A 66 21.48 32.29 -6.74
CA ILE A 66 21.31 31.05 -7.49
C ILE A 66 22.12 31.21 -8.77
N ALA A 67 23.06 30.32 -9.05
CA ALA A 67 23.71 30.18 -10.35
C ALA A 67 23.32 28.82 -10.93
N LEU A 68 22.53 28.83 -12.00
CA LEU A 68 22.16 27.63 -12.74
C LEU A 68 23.04 27.54 -13.98
N ASP A 69 23.97 26.60 -14.02
CA ASP A 69 24.75 26.32 -15.22
C ASP A 69 24.08 25.22 -16.03
N THR A 70 23.62 25.59 -17.23
CA THR A 70 23.06 24.64 -18.21
C THR A 70 24.13 24.31 -19.25
N TYR A 71 24.30 23.04 -19.62
CA TYR A 71 25.33 22.63 -20.59
C TYR A 71 24.70 22.34 -21.96
N ILE A 72 25.32 22.82 -23.03
CA ILE A 72 24.96 22.41 -24.39
C ILE A 72 25.58 21.04 -24.66
N THR A 73 24.85 20.19 -25.37
CA THR A 73 25.13 18.77 -25.63
C THR A 73 26.47 18.43 -26.31
N ALA A 74 27.35 19.40 -26.61
CA ALA A 74 28.58 19.16 -27.36
C ALA A 74 29.89 19.28 -26.54
N ALA A 75 29.89 19.84 -25.33
CA ALA A 75 31.12 19.94 -24.53
C ALA A 75 30.82 19.94 -23.01
N PRO A 76 31.13 18.85 -22.28
CA PRO A 76 31.10 18.85 -20.83
C PRO A 76 32.02 19.95 -20.28
N GLY A 77 31.52 20.78 -19.35
CA GLY A 77 32.35 21.76 -18.62
C GLY A 77 32.31 23.21 -19.12
N THR A 78 31.48 23.59 -20.10
CA THR A 78 31.26 25.01 -20.45
C THR A 78 29.79 25.40 -20.27
N PRO A 79 29.45 26.28 -19.30
CA PRO A 79 28.08 26.76 -19.10
C PRO A 79 27.54 27.55 -20.30
N PHE A 80 26.31 27.26 -20.74
CA PHE A 80 25.58 27.95 -21.81
C PHE A 80 25.02 29.30 -21.36
N LYS A 81 24.50 29.37 -20.12
CA LYS A 81 23.97 30.59 -19.52
C LYS A 81 23.88 30.42 -18.00
N THR A 82 24.43 31.38 -17.26
CA THR A 82 24.22 31.52 -15.81
C THR A 82 23.01 32.44 -15.58
N ILE A 83 22.07 32.00 -14.74
CA ILE A 83 20.92 32.81 -14.33
C ILE A 83 21.10 33.18 -12.88
N THR A 84 21.19 34.47 -12.58
CA THR A 84 21.24 34.99 -11.22
C THR A 84 19.84 35.41 -10.77
N VAL A 85 19.33 34.78 -9.71
CA VAL A 85 18.04 35.14 -9.10
C VAL A 85 18.29 36.06 -7.91
N ASN A 86 17.92 37.33 -8.04
CA ASN A 86 18.01 38.31 -6.95
C ASN A 86 16.67 38.38 -6.19
N ASN A 87 16.72 38.60 -4.88
CA ASN A 87 15.56 38.77 -3.96
C ASN A 87 14.73 37.50 -3.65
N VAL A 88 15.42 36.38 -3.36
CA VAL A 88 14.82 35.13 -2.83
C VAL A 88 14.15 35.39 -1.46
N PRO A 89 13.10 34.63 -1.06
CA PRO A 89 12.33 34.90 0.16
C PRO A 89 13.19 35.01 1.43
N ALA A 90 12.88 35.99 2.29
CA ALA A 90 13.59 36.28 3.54
C ALA A 90 13.34 35.26 4.67
N LYS A 91 12.89 34.05 4.34
CA LYS A 91 12.48 33.03 5.31
C LYS A 91 13.53 31.93 5.46
N LYS A 92 13.62 31.36 6.66
CA LYS A 92 14.50 30.24 6.98
C LYS A 92 13.97 28.98 6.32
N ASN A 93 14.86 28.10 5.84
CA ASN A 93 14.55 26.76 5.31
C ASN A 93 13.49 26.77 4.18
N VAL A 94 13.91 26.91 2.93
CA VAL A 94 13.02 26.93 1.77
C VAL A 94 13.35 25.77 0.83
N ARG A 95 12.34 25.04 0.34
CA ARG A 95 12.48 24.15 -0.82
C ARG A 95 12.01 24.88 -2.07
N THR A 96 12.70 24.66 -3.19
CA THR A 96 12.27 25.22 -4.47
C THR A 96 12.21 24.18 -5.57
N ASN A 97 11.13 24.25 -6.35
CA ASN A 97 11.02 23.56 -7.63
C ASN A 97 11.31 24.56 -8.74
N VAL A 98 12.20 24.18 -9.66
CA VAL A 98 12.50 24.98 -10.84
C VAL A 98 11.89 24.29 -12.05
N LEU A 99 10.85 24.88 -12.61
CA LEU A 99 10.33 24.46 -13.91
C LEU A 99 11.06 25.25 -15.00
N MET A 100 11.76 24.54 -15.88
CA MET A 100 12.43 25.12 -17.05
C MET A 100 11.66 24.76 -18.31
N ASP A 101 11.13 25.76 -19.02
CA ASP A 101 10.50 25.57 -20.32
C ASP A 101 11.44 26.03 -21.45
N PHE A 102 11.81 25.09 -22.32
CA PHE A 102 12.67 25.33 -23.46
C PHE A 102 11.84 25.33 -24.75
N ALA A 103 11.36 26.50 -25.16
CA ALA A 103 10.76 26.66 -26.48
C ALA A 103 11.82 26.51 -27.58
N ALA A 104 11.66 25.50 -28.44
CA ALA A 104 12.67 25.05 -29.41
C ALA A 104 13.12 26.10 -30.45
N THR A 105 12.43 27.24 -30.56
CA THR A 105 12.70 28.31 -31.55
C THR A 105 12.89 29.69 -30.91
N SER A 106 12.87 29.78 -29.57
CA SER A 106 12.94 31.05 -28.83
C SER A 106 14.31 31.20 -28.16
N SER A 107 14.91 32.39 -28.27
CA SER A 107 16.05 32.81 -27.43
C SER A 107 15.64 33.21 -26.01
N THR A 108 14.34 33.14 -25.72
CA THR A 108 13.70 33.51 -24.46
C THR A 108 13.26 32.23 -23.74
N TYR A 109 13.88 31.99 -22.59
CA TYR A 109 13.56 30.88 -21.68
C TYR A 109 12.81 31.47 -20.49
N THR A 110 11.68 30.85 -20.13
CA THR A 110 10.91 31.25 -18.96
C THR A 110 11.21 30.30 -17.82
N TYR A 111 11.60 30.86 -16.68
CA TYR A 111 11.87 30.12 -15.45
C TYR A 111 10.79 30.48 -14.44
N THR A 112 10.10 29.47 -13.92
CA THR A 112 9.21 29.65 -12.79
C THR A 112 9.85 29.00 -11.58
N LEU A 113 10.09 29.80 -10.55
CA LEU A 113 10.61 29.36 -9.25
C LEU A 113 9.44 29.37 -8.28
N ASP A 114 9.12 28.19 -7.76
CA ASP A 114 8.16 28.07 -6.66
C ASP A 114 8.94 27.84 -5.36
N PHE A 115 8.63 28.63 -4.32
CA PHE A 115 9.34 28.61 -3.04
C PHE A 115 8.36 28.19 -1.94
N ALA A 116 8.55 26.99 -1.39
CA ALA A 116 7.77 26.50 -0.26
C ALA A 116 8.54 26.63 1.05
N ASP A 117 7.89 27.20 2.07
CA ASP A 117 8.42 27.39 3.43
C ASP A 117 8.43 26.04 4.17
N PHE A 118 9.60 25.58 4.62
CA PHE A 118 9.75 24.31 5.32
C PHE A 118 9.27 24.38 6.78
N ASP A 119 9.26 25.58 7.37
CA ASP A 119 8.88 25.81 8.77
C ASP A 119 7.42 26.27 8.92
N ALA A 120 6.68 26.47 7.82
CA ALA A 120 5.23 26.57 7.89
C ALA A 120 4.69 25.22 8.40
N THR A 121 3.81 25.24 9.41
CA THR A 121 3.03 24.05 9.79
C THR A 121 2.44 23.48 8.51
N ASP A 122 2.83 22.28 8.14
CA ASP A 122 2.31 21.62 6.95
C ASP A 122 0.80 21.43 7.15
N ILE A 123 0.01 22.36 6.61
CA ILE A 123 -1.44 22.40 6.79
C ILE A 123 -2.09 21.16 6.13
N ASN A 124 -1.35 20.45 5.27
CA ASN A 124 -1.80 19.27 4.55
C ASN A 124 -1.23 17.96 5.13
N HIS A 125 -0.12 17.99 5.87
CA HIS A 125 0.40 16.83 6.60
C HIS A 125 -0.18 16.81 8.00
N LYS A 126 -1.37 16.22 8.12
CA LYS A 126 -1.88 15.82 9.44
C LYS A 126 -0.87 14.88 10.07
N THR A 127 -0.37 15.27 11.24
CA THR A 127 0.53 14.44 12.04
C THR A 127 -0.14 13.12 12.37
N VAL A 128 0.61 12.02 12.26
CA VAL A 128 0.17 10.67 12.68
C VAL A 128 -0.43 10.73 14.08
N SER A 129 -1.64 10.18 14.23
CA SER A 129 -2.33 10.12 15.52
C SER A 129 -1.90 8.88 16.30
N ILE A 130 -1.35 9.06 17.51
CA ILE A 130 -0.79 7.97 18.31
C ILE A 130 -1.80 7.55 19.39
N TRP A 131 -2.10 6.26 19.46
CA TRP A 131 -2.92 5.67 20.50
C TRP A 131 -2.13 5.51 21.81
N ASP A 132 -2.75 5.84 22.93
CA ASP A 132 -2.16 5.71 24.26
C ASP A 132 -2.34 4.31 24.88
N GLY A 133 -3.14 3.45 24.24
CA GLY A 133 -3.49 2.11 24.72
C GLY A 133 -4.78 2.06 25.55
N SER A 134 -5.51 3.19 25.66
CA SER A 134 -6.74 3.28 26.44
C SER A 134 -7.97 3.33 25.54
N TYR A 135 -9.03 2.62 25.93
CA TYR A 135 -10.34 2.74 25.30
C TYR A 135 -11.20 3.74 26.09
N PRO A 136 -11.88 4.68 25.39
CA PRO A 136 -12.95 5.46 26.00
C PRO A 136 -14.09 4.57 26.53
N ALA A 137 -15.00 5.12 27.33
CA ALA A 137 -16.24 4.41 27.65
C ALA A 137 -17.12 4.24 26.40
N ALA A 138 -17.85 3.13 26.31
CA ALA A 138 -18.75 2.90 25.18
C ALA A 138 -19.82 4.01 25.09
N ASN A 139 -19.96 4.62 23.92
CA ASN A 139 -20.84 5.76 23.64
C ASN A 139 -21.44 5.65 22.24
N THR A 140 -22.71 5.22 22.17
CA THR A 140 -23.40 5.01 20.88
C THR A 140 -23.72 6.29 20.12
N GLY A 141 -23.69 7.45 20.81
CA GLY A 141 -23.87 8.78 20.23
C GLY A 141 -22.55 9.55 20.09
N ALA A 142 -21.41 8.85 20.00
CA ALA A 142 -20.12 9.47 19.76
C ALA A 142 -20.15 10.29 18.45
N THR A 143 -19.72 11.55 18.52
CA THR A 143 -19.67 12.45 17.36
C THR A 143 -18.41 12.30 16.51
N PHE A 144 -17.48 11.43 16.92
CA PHE A 144 -16.14 11.26 16.35
C PHE A 144 -15.47 12.63 16.05
N SER A 145 -14.63 12.72 15.02
CA SER A 145 -14.08 14.01 14.54
C SER A 145 -15.03 14.76 13.59
N GLY A 146 -16.20 14.20 13.27
CA GLY A 146 -17.18 14.79 12.38
C GLY A 146 -18.01 13.75 11.62
N GLY A 147 -18.91 14.23 10.76
CA GLY A 147 -19.87 13.39 10.03
C GLY A 147 -21.08 13.00 10.89
N ASP A 148 -22.10 12.45 10.24
CA ASP A 148 -23.31 11.91 10.90
C ASP A 148 -23.46 10.39 10.69
N GLY A 149 -22.49 9.76 10.02
CA GLY A 149 -22.48 8.33 9.76
C GLY A 149 -23.33 7.89 8.58
N SER A 150 -24.01 8.82 7.88
CA SER A 150 -24.69 8.51 6.63
C SER A 150 -23.70 8.35 5.48
N GLU A 151 -24.15 7.77 4.37
CA GLU A 151 -23.32 7.62 3.16
C GLU A 151 -22.83 8.96 2.60
N ALA A 152 -23.67 10.00 2.66
CA ALA A 152 -23.32 11.34 2.18
C ALA A 152 -22.34 12.06 3.12
N THR A 153 -22.42 11.78 4.41
CA THR A 153 -21.57 12.38 5.45
C THR A 153 -21.03 11.34 6.44
N PRO A 154 -20.11 10.45 5.98
CA PRO A 154 -19.55 9.40 6.82
C PRO A 154 -18.90 9.95 8.09
N TYR A 155 -18.95 9.19 9.18
CA TYR A 155 -18.20 9.52 10.40
C TYR A 155 -16.71 9.60 10.10
N ILE A 156 -16.07 10.66 10.58
CA ILE A 156 -14.66 10.93 10.38
C ILE A 156 -13.88 10.39 11.59
N ILE A 157 -13.03 9.41 11.34
CA ILE A 157 -12.02 8.96 12.29
C ILE A 157 -10.78 9.83 12.10
N GLY A 158 -10.74 10.95 12.82
CA GLY A 158 -9.67 11.94 12.73
C GLY A 158 -8.58 11.77 13.79
N SER A 159 -8.70 10.76 14.65
CA SER A 159 -7.73 10.48 15.73
C SER A 159 -7.71 9.01 16.13
N ALA A 160 -6.63 8.59 16.80
CA ALA A 160 -6.52 7.28 17.43
C ALA A 160 -7.60 7.06 18.52
N THR A 161 -8.02 8.13 19.21
CA THR A 161 -9.11 8.07 20.20
C THR A 161 -10.46 7.80 19.54
N ASP A 162 -10.75 8.41 18.39
CA ASP A 162 -11.95 8.09 17.61
C ASP A 162 -11.97 6.63 17.18
N PHE A 163 -10.82 6.13 16.71
CA PHE A 163 -10.70 4.73 16.30
C PHE A 163 -10.86 3.76 17.48
N ALA A 164 -10.31 4.10 18.65
CA ALA A 164 -10.53 3.35 19.87
C ALA A 164 -12.02 3.36 20.30
N GLN A 165 -12.69 4.52 20.21
CA GLN A 165 -14.13 4.64 20.49
C GLN A 165 -14.96 3.79 19.52
N PHE A 166 -14.63 3.81 18.22
CA PHE A 166 -15.24 2.96 17.20
C PHE A 166 -15.14 1.49 17.61
N ALA A 167 -13.93 1.01 17.91
CA ALA A 167 -13.72 -0.37 18.31
C ALA A 167 -14.47 -0.73 19.60
N GLU A 168 -14.46 0.14 20.60
CA GLU A 168 -15.17 -0.06 21.86
C GLU A 168 -16.68 -0.18 21.69
N ASN A 169 -17.27 0.67 20.86
CA ASN A 169 -18.70 0.66 20.59
C ASN A 169 -19.16 -0.64 19.93
N THR A 170 -18.34 -1.20 19.03
CA THR A 170 -18.65 -2.53 18.43
C THR A 170 -18.72 -3.63 19.49
N ARG A 171 -17.91 -3.55 20.56
CA ARG A 171 -17.81 -4.60 21.57
C ARG A 171 -18.90 -4.53 22.63
N ASN A 172 -19.19 -3.35 23.15
CA ASN A 172 -19.87 -3.21 24.44
C ASN A 172 -21.31 -2.64 24.38
N ASN A 173 -21.83 -2.36 23.18
CA ASN A 173 -23.22 -1.89 23.00
C ASN A 173 -24.01 -2.63 21.90
N PHE A 174 -23.47 -3.74 21.38
CA PHE A 174 -24.00 -4.42 20.19
C PHE A 174 -24.20 -3.48 18.99
N GLN A 175 -23.49 -2.34 18.96
CA GLN A 175 -23.54 -1.41 17.85
C GLN A 175 -22.70 -1.98 16.72
N ASN A 176 -23.37 -2.76 15.87
CA ASN A 176 -22.79 -3.40 14.71
C ASN A 176 -22.62 -2.44 13.52
N TYR A 177 -23.08 -1.19 13.65
CA TYR A 177 -22.96 -0.12 12.66
C TYR A 177 -23.60 -0.45 11.30
N GLU A 178 -24.69 -1.21 11.30
CA GLU A 178 -25.48 -1.44 10.09
C GLU A 178 -25.89 -0.11 9.44
N TYR A 179 -25.72 0.01 8.13
CA TYR A 179 -25.95 1.23 7.33
C TYR A 179 -25.18 2.48 7.79
N THR A 180 -24.11 2.31 8.58
CA THR A 180 -23.25 3.41 9.02
C THR A 180 -21.93 3.41 8.26
N TYR A 181 -21.48 4.60 7.87
CA TYR A 181 -20.29 4.82 7.05
C TYR A 181 -19.22 5.55 7.85
N PHE A 182 -17.97 5.07 7.72
CA PHE A 182 -16.79 5.62 8.38
C PHE A 182 -15.71 5.89 7.34
N LYS A 183 -14.91 6.93 7.57
CA LYS A 183 -13.66 7.13 6.85
C LYS A 183 -12.51 7.56 7.76
N LEU A 184 -11.31 7.06 7.51
CA LEU A 184 -10.09 7.58 8.13
C LEU A 184 -9.71 8.90 7.47
N ASP A 185 -9.25 9.85 8.26
CA ASP A 185 -8.78 11.16 7.77
C ASP A 185 -7.39 11.51 8.35
N VAL A 186 -6.72 10.49 8.90
CA VAL A 186 -5.37 10.56 9.46
C VAL A 186 -4.76 9.16 9.51
N ASP A 187 -3.43 9.07 9.41
CA ASP A 187 -2.70 7.86 9.75
C ASP A 187 -2.74 7.63 11.27
N ILE A 188 -2.90 6.37 11.68
CA ILE A 188 -2.99 5.97 13.09
C ILE A 188 -1.81 5.07 13.43
N ASN A 189 -1.18 5.33 14.57
CA ASN A 189 -0.20 4.46 15.19
C ASN A 189 -0.76 3.90 16.51
N LEU A 190 -1.01 2.59 16.56
CA LEU A 190 -1.48 1.86 17.74
C LEU A 190 -0.38 1.63 18.79
N ASN A 191 0.85 2.06 18.48
CA ASN A 191 1.96 2.21 19.42
C ASN A 191 2.36 0.89 20.10
N ASP A 192 2.21 -0.22 19.36
CA ASP A 192 2.49 -1.59 19.81
C ASP A 192 1.78 -1.96 21.12
N LYS A 193 0.68 -1.26 21.43
CA LYS A 193 -0.15 -1.51 22.60
C LYS A 193 -1.13 -2.66 22.31
N PRO A 194 -1.50 -3.47 23.33
CA PRO A 194 -2.48 -4.51 23.15
C PRO A 194 -3.80 -3.95 22.58
N TRP A 195 -4.12 -4.35 21.36
CA TRP A 195 -5.37 -4.01 20.69
C TRP A 195 -6.38 -5.12 20.91
N THR A 196 -7.55 -4.76 21.42
CA THR A 196 -8.71 -5.65 21.43
C THR A 196 -9.44 -5.49 20.10
N PRO A 197 -9.60 -6.56 19.30
CA PRO A 197 -10.31 -6.49 18.02
C PRO A 197 -11.74 -5.97 18.16
N THR A 198 -12.30 -5.46 17.06
CA THR A 198 -13.74 -5.17 16.99
C THR A 198 -14.56 -6.47 17.14
N LYS A 199 -15.82 -6.40 17.55
CA LYS A 199 -16.77 -7.51 17.33
C LYS A 199 -17.31 -7.44 15.89
N GLU A 200 -18.49 -8.01 15.62
CA GLU A 200 -19.10 -8.01 14.29
C GLU A 200 -19.37 -6.58 13.81
N PHE A 201 -18.76 -6.23 12.67
CA PHE A 201 -18.97 -4.98 11.95
C PHE A 201 -19.84 -5.21 10.71
N ARG A 202 -20.87 -4.37 10.54
CA ARG A 202 -21.87 -4.38 9.45
C ARG A 202 -21.92 -3.08 8.65
N GLY A 203 -21.09 -2.12 9.02
CA GLY A 203 -21.00 -0.84 8.33
C GLY A 203 -20.03 -0.86 7.14
N VAL A 204 -19.73 0.35 6.66
CA VAL A 204 -18.72 0.62 5.65
C VAL A 204 -17.58 1.39 6.30
N PHE A 205 -16.35 0.93 6.12
CA PHE A 205 -15.14 1.59 6.62
C PHE A 205 -14.18 1.83 5.46
N ASP A 206 -13.99 3.09 5.10
CA ASP A 206 -13.05 3.52 4.07
C ASP A 206 -11.77 4.09 4.71
N GLY A 207 -10.66 3.38 4.56
CA GLY A 207 -9.37 3.84 5.06
C GLY A 207 -8.81 5.04 4.30
N GLN A 208 -9.36 5.43 3.14
CA GLN A 208 -8.83 6.50 2.28
C GLN A 208 -7.31 6.39 2.02
N HIS A 209 -6.79 5.16 1.94
CA HIS A 209 -5.37 4.82 1.81
C HIS A 209 -4.49 5.26 3.00
N HIS A 210 -5.08 5.58 4.14
CA HIS A 210 -4.36 5.79 5.38
C HIS A 210 -3.79 4.49 5.96
N LYS A 211 -2.79 4.67 6.81
CA LYS A 211 -2.08 3.60 7.49
C LYS A 211 -2.58 3.43 8.92
N ILE A 212 -2.69 2.17 9.36
CA ILE A 212 -2.79 1.80 10.77
C ILE A 212 -1.56 0.95 11.12
N THR A 213 -0.68 1.50 11.94
CA THR A 213 0.62 0.90 12.27
C THR A 213 0.70 0.49 13.74
N GLY A 214 1.68 -0.36 14.09
CA GLY A 214 1.89 -0.81 15.46
C GLY A 214 0.76 -1.69 16.01
N LEU A 215 0.04 -2.43 15.16
CA LEU A 215 -1.02 -3.33 15.61
C LEU A 215 -0.42 -4.46 16.46
N LYS A 216 -0.94 -4.67 17.67
CA LYS A 216 -0.55 -5.80 18.52
C LYS A 216 -1.78 -6.55 19.02
N VAL A 217 -2.11 -7.66 18.40
CA VAL A 217 -3.21 -8.55 18.82
C VAL A 217 -2.60 -9.87 19.26
N SER A 218 -2.79 -10.25 20.52
CA SER A 218 -2.30 -11.54 21.03
C SER A 218 -3.24 -12.10 22.08
N GLY A 219 -3.67 -13.35 21.94
CA GLY A 219 -4.48 -14.01 22.97
C GLY A 219 -5.12 -15.31 22.50
N ALA A 220 -6.02 -15.83 23.33
CA ALA A 220 -6.89 -16.96 23.01
C ALA A 220 -8.36 -16.48 22.89
N ASP A 221 -8.55 -15.36 22.19
CA ASP A 221 -9.86 -14.79 21.85
C ASP A 221 -10.39 -15.40 20.56
N GLU A 222 -11.69 -15.25 20.39
CA GLU A 222 -12.53 -15.90 19.44
C GLU A 222 -12.24 -15.45 18.00
N LYS A 223 -11.76 -14.23 17.73
CA LYS A 223 -11.60 -13.75 16.34
C LYS A 223 -10.51 -12.70 16.25
N MET A 224 -9.34 -13.06 15.72
CA MET A 224 -8.17 -12.18 15.74
C MET A 224 -7.96 -11.41 14.44
N GLY A 225 -7.63 -10.13 14.59
CA GLY A 225 -7.26 -9.18 13.54
C GLY A 225 -7.47 -7.75 14.00
N LEU A 226 -7.26 -6.77 13.12
CA LEU A 226 -7.69 -5.40 13.40
C LEU A 226 -9.21 -5.36 13.67
N PHE A 227 -9.96 -6.05 12.80
CA PHE A 227 -11.39 -6.33 12.94
C PHE A 227 -11.58 -7.81 13.31
N GLY A 228 -12.34 -8.09 14.37
CA GLY A 228 -12.60 -9.49 14.74
C GLY A 228 -13.51 -10.18 13.72
N GLN A 229 -14.60 -9.52 13.33
CA GLN A 229 -15.54 -10.08 12.35
C GLN A 229 -16.12 -9.01 11.42
N LEU A 230 -16.16 -9.33 10.13
CA LEU A 230 -16.90 -8.59 9.12
C LEU A 230 -18.12 -9.42 8.70
N SER A 231 -19.31 -8.86 8.83
CA SER A 231 -20.55 -9.49 8.35
C SER A 231 -20.64 -9.54 6.82
N ASN A 232 -21.66 -10.21 6.28
CA ASN A 232 -21.88 -10.32 4.84
C ASN A 232 -22.15 -8.98 4.14
N ASP A 233 -22.69 -8.00 4.86
CA ASP A 233 -22.98 -6.66 4.34
C ASP A 233 -21.86 -5.66 4.65
N GLY A 234 -20.92 -6.03 5.53
CA GLY A 234 -19.81 -5.19 5.94
C GLY A 234 -18.81 -4.95 4.80
N ARG A 235 -18.27 -3.74 4.74
CA ARG A 235 -17.25 -3.36 3.75
C ARG A 235 -16.05 -2.69 4.40
N LEU A 236 -14.85 -3.16 4.07
CA LEU A 236 -13.58 -2.54 4.44
C LEU A 236 -12.82 -2.20 3.15
N SER A 237 -12.41 -0.94 2.98
CA SER A 237 -11.68 -0.52 1.79
C SER A 237 -10.46 0.36 2.10
N ASN A 238 -9.50 0.37 1.17
CA ASN A 238 -8.42 1.36 1.10
C ASN A 238 -7.64 1.51 2.41
N LEU A 239 -7.26 0.40 3.05
CA LEU A 239 -6.66 0.39 4.38
C LEU A 239 -5.34 -0.38 4.41
N HIS A 240 -4.29 0.24 4.94
CA HIS A 240 -2.95 -0.35 4.98
C HIS A 240 -2.50 -0.57 6.42
N VAL A 241 -2.46 -1.83 6.85
CA VAL A 241 -2.22 -2.20 8.26
C VAL A 241 -0.86 -2.87 8.41
N SER A 242 -0.15 -2.56 9.50
CA SER A 242 1.10 -3.26 9.85
C SER A 242 1.16 -3.61 11.33
N GLY A 243 1.62 -4.82 11.66
CA GLY A 243 1.87 -5.23 13.04
C GLY A 243 1.93 -6.74 13.23
N ASP A 244 1.66 -7.19 14.46
CA ASP A 244 1.64 -8.60 14.84
C ASP A 244 0.26 -9.04 15.30
N VAL A 245 -0.22 -10.15 14.74
CA VAL A 245 -1.45 -10.83 15.14
C VAL A 245 -1.14 -12.27 15.52
N GLU A 246 -1.45 -12.69 16.74
CA GLU A 246 -1.22 -14.05 17.24
C GLU A 246 -2.45 -14.63 17.94
N ASN A 247 -3.03 -15.70 17.38
CA ASN A 247 -4.06 -16.49 18.06
C ASN A 247 -3.48 -17.78 18.64
N THR A 248 -3.52 -17.93 19.96
CA THR A 248 -3.02 -19.12 20.67
C THR A 248 -4.10 -20.15 21.03
N SER A 249 -5.37 -19.89 20.71
CA SER A 249 -6.51 -20.80 20.98
C SER A 249 -6.53 -21.97 20.01
N SER A 250 -6.47 -23.21 20.51
CA SER A 250 -6.54 -24.45 19.71
C SER A 250 -7.92 -25.10 19.65
N THR A 251 -8.93 -24.52 20.32
CA THR A 251 -10.23 -25.15 20.52
C THR A 251 -11.39 -24.32 20.00
N THR A 252 -11.50 -23.08 20.44
CA THR A 252 -12.64 -22.20 20.14
C THR A 252 -12.15 -21.09 19.22
N TYR A 253 -12.71 -21.08 18.00
CA TYR A 253 -12.43 -20.11 16.95
C TYR A 253 -10.93 -19.79 16.78
N TYR A 254 -10.19 -20.80 16.32
CA TYR A 254 -8.73 -20.79 16.13
C TYR A 254 -8.28 -19.96 14.91
N VAL A 255 -8.84 -18.75 14.73
CA VAL A 255 -8.70 -17.94 13.53
C VAL A 255 -7.85 -16.67 13.76
N ALA A 256 -6.98 -16.36 12.81
CA ALA A 256 -6.23 -15.11 12.76
C ALA A 256 -6.15 -14.56 11.34
N GLY A 257 -6.54 -13.30 11.17
CA GLY A 257 -6.25 -12.54 9.95
C GLY A 257 -5.62 -11.20 10.29
N GLY A 258 -4.68 -10.73 9.45
CA GLY A 258 -4.05 -9.44 9.70
C GLY A 258 -5.05 -8.27 9.77
N ILE A 259 -6.02 -8.26 8.85
CA ILE A 259 -7.09 -7.26 8.81
C ILE A 259 -8.36 -7.78 9.49
N CYS A 260 -8.79 -9.00 9.16
CA CYS A 260 -10.05 -9.54 9.66
C CYS A 260 -9.95 -11.01 10.08
N GLY A 261 -10.45 -11.36 11.27
CA GLY A 261 -10.53 -12.77 11.69
C GLY A 261 -11.54 -13.56 10.85
N LEU A 262 -12.83 -13.33 11.08
CA LEU A 262 -13.93 -13.93 10.31
C LEU A 262 -14.49 -12.94 9.30
N HIS A 263 -14.41 -13.27 8.01
CA HIS A 263 -14.76 -12.38 6.93
C HIS A 263 -15.91 -12.93 6.07
N GLY A 264 -17.10 -12.33 6.13
CA GLY A 264 -18.24 -12.65 5.25
C GLY A 264 -18.53 -11.61 4.16
N GLY A 265 -18.02 -10.39 4.31
CA GLY A 265 -18.36 -9.23 3.48
C GLY A 265 -17.41 -8.98 2.32
N VAL A 266 -16.98 -7.73 2.17
CA VAL A 266 -16.02 -7.30 1.13
C VAL A 266 -14.83 -6.57 1.76
N ILE A 267 -13.63 -7.05 1.49
CA ILE A 267 -12.36 -6.35 1.76
C ILE A 267 -11.73 -5.96 0.42
N THR A 268 -11.43 -4.68 0.20
CA THR A 268 -10.85 -4.21 -1.06
C THR A 268 -9.74 -3.18 -0.91
N ASN A 269 -8.72 -3.24 -1.77
CA ASN A 269 -7.63 -2.25 -1.78
C ASN A 269 -6.88 -2.14 -0.45
N CYS A 270 -6.74 -3.26 0.25
CA CYS A 270 -6.12 -3.30 1.56
C CYS A 270 -4.78 -4.03 1.54
N SER A 271 -3.93 -3.72 2.50
CA SER A 271 -2.68 -4.44 2.69
C SER A 271 -2.40 -4.78 4.14
N PHE A 272 -1.72 -5.91 4.35
CA PHE A 272 -1.15 -6.25 5.64
C PHE A 272 0.35 -6.54 5.54
N SER A 273 1.12 -6.05 6.53
CA SER A 273 2.55 -6.35 6.70
C SER A 273 2.87 -6.65 8.17
N GLY A 274 3.99 -7.34 8.43
CA GLY A 274 4.39 -7.77 9.77
C GLY A 274 4.27 -9.29 9.95
N SER A 275 3.54 -9.76 10.95
CA SER A 275 3.36 -11.20 11.22
C SER A 275 1.93 -11.60 11.59
N VAL A 276 1.46 -12.72 11.04
CA VAL A 276 0.18 -13.35 11.43
C VAL A 276 0.46 -14.80 11.81
N ARG A 277 0.19 -15.15 13.06
CA ARG A 277 0.48 -16.46 13.64
C ARG A 277 -0.78 -17.02 14.29
N GLY A 278 -1.00 -18.32 14.13
CA GLY A 278 -2.12 -18.99 14.77
C GLY A 278 -1.94 -20.49 14.80
N VAL A 279 -2.72 -21.19 15.62
CA VAL A 279 -2.68 -22.66 15.67
C VAL A 279 -3.65 -23.32 14.68
N GLY A 280 -4.41 -22.52 13.93
CA GLY A 280 -5.51 -22.98 13.08
C GLY A 280 -5.62 -22.25 11.75
N LEU A 281 -6.71 -21.49 11.53
CA LEU A 281 -7.00 -20.79 10.27
C LEU A 281 -6.25 -19.45 10.25
N VAL A 282 -5.29 -19.30 9.36
CA VAL A 282 -4.43 -18.11 9.35
C VAL A 282 -4.31 -17.53 7.95
N GLY A 283 -4.65 -16.26 7.80
CA GLY A 283 -4.48 -15.55 6.53
C GLY A 283 -3.82 -14.19 6.69
N GLY A 284 -3.01 -13.77 5.73
CA GLY A 284 -2.39 -12.44 5.76
C GLY A 284 -3.42 -11.31 5.82
N ILE A 285 -4.55 -11.44 5.12
CA ILE A 285 -5.66 -10.49 5.15
C ILE A 285 -6.80 -11.00 6.03
N ALA A 286 -7.30 -12.20 5.74
CA ALA A 286 -8.45 -12.79 6.43
C ALA A 286 -8.16 -14.21 6.92
N GLY A 287 -8.45 -14.51 8.18
CA GLY A 287 -8.25 -15.88 8.69
C GLY A 287 -9.23 -16.86 8.07
N GLU A 288 -10.53 -16.57 8.19
CA GLU A 288 -11.59 -17.30 7.51
C GLU A 288 -12.28 -16.41 6.48
N CYS A 289 -12.37 -16.84 5.23
CA CYS A 289 -12.97 -16.06 4.14
C CYS A 289 -14.20 -16.74 3.56
N ASN A 290 -15.37 -16.18 3.84
CA ASN A 290 -16.68 -16.52 3.25
C ASN A 290 -17.27 -15.38 2.40
N GLY A 291 -16.44 -14.37 2.08
CA GLY A 291 -16.81 -13.18 1.32
C GLY A 291 -15.91 -12.94 0.11
N LYS A 292 -15.65 -11.66 -0.20
CA LYS A 292 -14.80 -11.22 -1.31
C LYS A 292 -13.56 -10.48 -0.84
N ILE A 293 -12.39 -10.83 -1.37
CA ILE A 293 -11.14 -10.10 -1.16
C ILE A 293 -10.61 -9.66 -2.52
N ILE A 294 -10.49 -8.34 -2.73
CA ILE A 294 -10.29 -7.76 -4.06
C ILE A 294 -9.16 -6.73 -4.02
N SER A 295 -8.14 -6.86 -4.89
CA SER A 295 -7.08 -5.86 -5.00
C SER A 295 -6.31 -5.68 -3.68
N CYS A 296 -6.01 -6.78 -2.99
CA CYS A 296 -5.33 -6.77 -1.69
C CYS A 296 -3.95 -7.42 -1.76
N LYS A 297 -3.03 -6.97 -0.91
CA LYS A 297 -1.68 -7.58 -0.81
C LYS A 297 -1.29 -7.98 0.61
N ASN A 298 -0.53 -9.06 0.71
CA ASN A 298 0.14 -9.45 1.94
C ASN A 298 1.65 -9.48 1.75
N THR A 299 2.37 -8.81 2.66
CA THR A 299 3.83 -8.93 2.80
C THR A 299 4.23 -9.49 4.16
N ALA A 300 3.26 -9.83 5.03
CA ALA A 300 3.53 -10.40 6.34
C ALA A 300 3.89 -11.88 6.26
N SER A 301 4.69 -12.36 7.21
CA SER A 301 4.83 -13.81 7.42
C SER A 301 3.53 -14.39 7.97
N VAL A 302 3.10 -15.53 7.43
CA VAL A 302 1.86 -16.21 7.81
C VAL A 302 2.19 -17.62 8.28
N SER A 303 1.81 -17.96 9.52
CA SER A 303 2.04 -19.30 10.06
C SER A 303 0.82 -19.84 10.80
N GLY A 304 0.40 -21.05 10.43
CA GLY A 304 -0.70 -21.77 11.08
C GLY A 304 -0.99 -23.12 10.49
N LYS A 305 -2.12 -23.74 10.84
CA LYS A 305 -2.47 -25.05 10.31
C LYS A 305 -2.98 -24.93 8.87
N GLU A 306 -4.01 -24.12 8.64
CA GLU A 306 -4.50 -23.73 7.32
C GLU A 306 -4.02 -22.31 7.03
N ALA A 307 -2.86 -22.18 6.38
CA ALA A 307 -2.13 -20.93 6.22
C ALA A 307 -2.18 -20.42 4.78
N GLY A 308 -2.75 -19.23 4.57
CA GLY A 308 -2.79 -18.61 3.25
C GLY A 308 -2.25 -17.19 3.21
N GLY A 309 -1.54 -16.83 2.13
CA GLY A 309 -1.00 -15.48 2.00
C GLY A 309 -2.08 -14.40 2.05
N ILE A 310 -3.26 -14.67 1.48
CA ILE A 310 -4.42 -13.76 1.54
C ILE A 310 -5.48 -14.26 2.53
N ALA A 311 -5.91 -15.52 2.38
CA ALA A 311 -6.96 -16.12 3.18
C ALA A 311 -6.58 -17.51 3.70
N GLY A 312 -6.88 -17.83 4.96
CA GLY A 312 -6.59 -19.16 5.52
C GLY A 312 -7.47 -20.27 4.91
N ARG A 313 -8.79 -20.16 5.10
CA ARG A 313 -9.77 -21.16 4.68
C ARG A 313 -11.18 -20.57 4.56
N GLU A 314 -12.05 -21.16 3.76
CA GLU A 314 -13.51 -20.94 3.80
C GLU A 314 -14.25 -22.02 4.62
N SER A 315 -15.45 -21.70 5.12
CA SER A 315 -16.25 -22.65 5.91
C SER A 315 -17.70 -22.84 5.46
N SER A 316 -18.24 -21.89 4.70
CA SER A 316 -19.69 -21.83 4.44
C SER A 316 -20.09 -21.37 3.04
N THR A 317 -19.20 -20.74 2.28
CA THR A 317 -19.48 -20.21 0.94
C THR A 317 -18.24 -20.32 0.06
N ILE A 318 -18.40 -20.06 -1.25
CA ILE A 318 -17.27 -19.99 -2.19
C ILE A 318 -16.53 -18.66 -1.97
N PRO A 319 -15.25 -18.66 -1.52
CA PRO A 319 -14.45 -17.46 -1.42
C PRO A 319 -14.14 -16.92 -2.81
N LYS A 320 -14.20 -15.59 -2.94
CA LYS A 320 -13.92 -14.87 -4.18
C LYS A 320 -12.71 -13.97 -3.99
N ILE A 321 -11.57 -14.35 -4.56
CA ILE A 321 -10.29 -13.65 -4.39
C ILE A 321 -9.80 -13.17 -5.76
N TYR A 322 -9.72 -11.85 -5.95
CA TYR A 322 -9.42 -11.25 -7.25
C TYR A 322 -8.33 -10.19 -7.18
N GLY A 323 -7.39 -10.22 -8.12
CA GLY A 323 -6.37 -9.18 -8.18
C GLY A 323 -5.52 -9.10 -6.91
N CYS A 324 -5.34 -10.20 -6.19
CA CYS A 324 -4.63 -10.20 -4.91
C CYS A 324 -3.26 -10.83 -5.04
N TYR A 325 -2.33 -10.45 -4.17
CA TYR A 325 -1.01 -11.07 -4.19
C TYR A 325 -0.32 -11.21 -2.84
N ASN A 326 0.57 -12.19 -2.77
CA ASN A 326 1.39 -12.47 -1.60
C ASN A 326 2.88 -12.42 -1.91
N GLU A 327 3.62 -11.72 -1.06
CA GLU A 327 5.09 -11.70 -1.01
C GLU A 327 5.63 -12.27 0.30
N GLY A 328 4.77 -12.38 1.32
CA GLY A 328 5.11 -12.91 2.63
C GLY A 328 5.43 -14.40 2.61
N ALA A 329 6.32 -14.83 3.51
CA ALA A 329 6.61 -16.25 3.70
C ALA A 329 5.43 -16.96 4.40
N ILE A 330 5.10 -18.18 3.96
CA ILE A 330 3.98 -18.97 4.48
C ILE A 330 4.49 -20.31 4.99
N ASP A 331 4.08 -20.68 6.21
CA ASP A 331 4.35 -22.00 6.81
C ASP A 331 3.08 -22.60 7.41
N GLY A 332 2.63 -23.74 6.89
CA GLY A 332 1.50 -24.46 7.48
C GLY A 332 1.32 -25.90 7.03
N GLU A 333 0.43 -26.63 7.71
CA GLU A 333 0.06 -28.01 7.32
C GLU A 333 -0.70 -28.03 5.98
N TYR A 334 -1.51 -27.00 5.73
CA TYR A 334 -2.19 -26.73 4.48
C TYR A 334 -1.82 -25.30 4.05
N ALA A 335 -0.73 -25.17 3.30
CA ALA A 335 -0.14 -23.87 2.96
C ALA A 335 -0.40 -23.47 1.50
N GLY A 336 -0.97 -22.29 1.28
CA GLY A 336 -1.29 -21.79 -0.05
C GLY A 336 -0.88 -20.34 -0.24
N GLY A 337 -0.24 -20.02 -1.37
CA GLY A 337 0.22 -18.64 -1.62
C GLY A 337 -0.86 -17.58 -1.56
N ILE A 338 -2.10 -17.94 -1.91
CA ILE A 338 -3.28 -17.07 -1.84
C ILE A 338 -4.28 -17.60 -0.82
N LEU A 339 -4.75 -18.83 -0.99
CA LEU A 339 -5.73 -19.48 -0.12
C LEU A 339 -5.12 -20.73 0.51
N GLY A 340 -5.08 -20.83 1.84
CA GLY A 340 -4.51 -21.99 2.54
C GLY A 340 -5.18 -23.30 2.12
N LYS A 341 -6.40 -23.54 2.60
CA LYS A 341 -7.15 -24.76 2.33
C LYS A 341 -8.57 -24.46 1.83
N ASN A 342 -8.95 -25.10 0.73
CA ASN A 342 -10.33 -25.25 0.31
C ASN A 342 -10.91 -26.56 0.88
N ASP A 343 -12.02 -26.47 1.60
CA ASP A 343 -12.71 -27.53 2.35
C ASP A 343 -13.88 -28.17 1.57
N GLY A 344 -13.96 -27.92 0.26
CA GLY A 344 -14.83 -28.64 -0.67
C GLY A 344 -16.03 -27.85 -1.17
N PHE A 345 -16.19 -26.58 -0.75
CA PHE A 345 -17.19 -25.67 -1.33
C PHE A 345 -16.78 -25.19 -2.73
N GLY A 346 -15.48 -25.23 -3.03
CA GLY A 346 -14.88 -24.60 -4.20
C GLY A 346 -14.33 -23.22 -3.87
N CYS A 347 -13.51 -22.66 -4.77
CA CYS A 347 -12.93 -21.34 -4.63
C CYS A 347 -12.92 -20.60 -5.97
N GLU A 348 -13.06 -19.28 -5.98
CA GLU A 348 -12.91 -18.47 -7.17
C GLU A 348 -11.69 -17.56 -7.01
N ILE A 349 -10.57 -17.92 -7.64
CA ILE A 349 -9.29 -17.20 -7.53
C ILE A 349 -8.88 -16.76 -8.94
N LYS A 350 -8.91 -15.45 -9.22
CA LYS A 350 -8.58 -14.94 -10.56
C LYS A 350 -7.63 -13.75 -10.54
N GLY A 351 -6.65 -13.78 -11.43
CA GLY A 351 -5.69 -12.69 -11.58
C GLY A 351 -4.92 -12.45 -10.28
N CYS A 352 -4.55 -13.51 -9.57
CA CYS A 352 -3.78 -13.41 -8.34
C CYS A 352 -2.36 -13.88 -8.56
N TYR A 353 -1.42 -13.48 -7.69
CA TYR A 353 -0.08 -14.03 -7.76
C TYR A 353 0.60 -14.26 -6.42
N ASN A 354 1.52 -15.24 -6.38
CA ASN A 354 2.36 -15.49 -5.22
C ASN A 354 3.85 -15.47 -5.61
N ILE A 355 4.63 -14.65 -4.91
CA ILE A 355 6.10 -14.65 -4.98
C ILE A 355 6.76 -14.91 -3.63
N GLY A 356 5.96 -15.04 -2.57
CA GLY A 356 6.42 -15.46 -1.25
C GLY A 356 6.82 -16.93 -1.22
N ALA A 357 7.78 -17.26 -0.35
CA ALA A 357 8.20 -18.63 -0.12
C ALA A 357 7.09 -19.40 0.62
N ILE A 358 6.87 -20.66 0.25
CA ILE A 358 5.86 -21.52 0.86
C ILE A 358 6.53 -22.79 1.35
N GLN A 359 6.22 -23.17 2.59
CA GLN A 359 6.70 -24.40 3.18
C GLN A 359 5.62 -25.07 4.04
N SER A 360 5.85 -26.35 4.35
CA SER A 360 5.07 -27.10 5.33
C SER A 360 6.02 -27.79 6.30
N SER A 361 6.40 -27.10 7.37
CA SER A 361 7.33 -27.64 8.38
C SER A 361 6.75 -28.86 9.13
N SER A 362 5.41 -28.98 9.16
CA SER A 362 4.69 -30.11 9.76
C SER A 362 4.53 -31.32 8.84
N GLY A 363 5.00 -31.25 7.58
CA GLY A 363 4.93 -32.36 6.62
C GLY A 363 3.57 -32.53 5.95
N GLY A 364 2.78 -31.46 5.87
CA GLY A 364 1.49 -31.42 5.19
C GLY A 364 1.59 -31.07 3.70
N THR A 365 0.50 -30.56 3.13
CA THR A 365 0.39 -30.22 1.71
C THR A 365 0.52 -28.72 1.49
N PHE A 366 1.17 -28.33 0.39
CA PHE A 366 1.27 -26.93 0.02
C PHE A 366 1.22 -26.74 -1.49
N GLY A 367 0.77 -25.56 -1.91
CA GLY A 367 0.67 -25.19 -3.33
C GLY A 367 0.83 -23.70 -3.55
N ALA A 368 1.24 -23.33 -4.77
CA ALA A 368 1.71 -21.98 -5.04
C ALA A 368 0.58 -20.94 -5.00
N ILE A 369 -0.66 -21.35 -5.33
CA ILE A 369 -1.86 -20.54 -5.09
C ILE A 369 -2.71 -21.10 -3.94
N THR A 370 -2.94 -22.41 -3.89
CA THR A 370 -3.66 -23.07 -2.79
C THR A 370 -3.14 -24.49 -2.54
N SER A 371 -3.28 -25.01 -1.33
CA SER A 371 -2.86 -26.38 -1.00
C SER A 371 -3.85 -27.45 -1.47
N SER A 372 -5.09 -27.06 -1.77
CA SER A 372 -6.16 -27.99 -2.16
C SER A 372 -6.20 -28.18 -3.68
N ALA A 373 -6.40 -29.39 -4.16
CA ALA A 373 -6.70 -29.61 -5.58
C ALA A 373 -7.95 -28.82 -5.99
N ALA A 374 -7.99 -28.33 -7.23
CA ALA A 374 -9.19 -27.71 -7.78
C ALA A 374 -10.29 -28.80 -7.85
N ALA A 375 -11.25 -28.74 -6.94
CA ALA A 375 -12.33 -29.72 -6.84
C ALA A 375 -13.69 -29.02 -6.75
N GLY A 376 -14.74 -29.71 -7.22
CA GLY A 376 -16.10 -29.19 -7.19
C GLY A 376 -16.29 -27.96 -8.10
N ASN A 377 -16.78 -26.86 -7.51
CA ASN A 377 -17.11 -25.62 -8.21
C ASN A 377 -15.93 -24.62 -8.26
N SER A 378 -14.70 -25.06 -8.01
CA SER A 378 -13.52 -24.19 -8.05
C SER A 378 -13.27 -23.62 -9.46
N VAL A 379 -13.02 -22.32 -9.52
CA VAL A 379 -12.61 -21.58 -10.71
C VAL A 379 -11.32 -20.84 -10.39
N MET A 380 -10.20 -21.40 -10.82
CA MET A 380 -8.89 -20.76 -10.75
C MET A 380 -8.45 -20.35 -12.15
N ALA A 381 -8.12 -19.08 -12.35
CA ALA A 381 -7.75 -18.58 -13.67
C ALA A 381 -6.72 -17.46 -13.63
N SER A 382 -5.82 -17.48 -14.62
CA SER A 382 -4.83 -16.42 -14.84
C SER A 382 -4.01 -16.11 -13.59
N CYS A 383 -3.63 -17.12 -12.82
CA CYS A 383 -2.80 -16.93 -11.63
C CYS A 383 -1.32 -17.09 -11.98
N TYR A 384 -0.47 -16.28 -11.35
CA TYR A 384 0.98 -16.30 -11.58
C TYR A 384 1.77 -16.63 -10.32
N VAL A 385 2.89 -17.32 -10.47
CA VAL A 385 3.69 -17.79 -9.34
C VAL A 385 5.17 -17.64 -9.63
N LYS A 386 5.99 -17.43 -8.59
CA LYS A 386 7.45 -17.44 -8.73
C LYS A 386 7.99 -18.83 -9.09
N GLU A 387 7.39 -19.86 -8.51
CA GLU A 387 7.72 -21.27 -8.78
C GLU A 387 6.48 -22.15 -8.58
N LYS A 388 6.48 -23.33 -9.20
CA LYS A 388 5.40 -24.33 -9.05
C LYS A 388 5.79 -25.37 -8.01
N TYR A 389 4.81 -25.83 -7.25
CA TYR A 389 4.96 -26.98 -6.35
C TYR A 389 4.23 -28.20 -6.92
N ALA A 390 4.89 -29.36 -6.84
CA ALA A 390 4.53 -30.56 -7.58
C ALA A 390 3.33 -31.30 -6.95
N ALA A 391 2.09 -30.83 -7.16
CA ALA A 391 0.88 -31.68 -7.10
C ALA A 391 -0.44 -30.98 -7.47
N ALA A 392 -0.63 -29.67 -7.20
CA ALA A 392 -1.99 -29.15 -7.05
C ALA A 392 -2.60 -28.46 -8.30
N HIS A 393 -1.83 -27.78 -9.17
CA HIS A 393 -2.42 -26.94 -10.24
C HIS A 393 -1.51 -26.81 -11.48
N THR A 394 -1.43 -27.86 -12.30
CA THR A 394 -0.53 -27.83 -13.47
C THR A 394 -0.95 -26.80 -14.53
N THR A 395 -2.24 -26.51 -14.65
CA THR A 395 -2.83 -25.71 -15.75
C THR A 395 -3.31 -24.32 -15.34
N GLU A 396 -3.59 -24.10 -14.07
CA GLU A 396 -4.24 -22.90 -13.54
C GLU A 396 -3.23 -21.81 -13.12
N GLU A 397 -1.95 -22.21 -13.02
CA GLU A 397 -0.84 -21.37 -12.59
C GLU A 397 0.20 -21.20 -13.72
N THR A 398 0.70 -19.98 -13.89
CA THR A 398 1.79 -19.65 -14.81
C THR A 398 3.00 -19.19 -14.02
N VAL A 399 4.19 -19.76 -14.29
CA VAL A 399 5.42 -19.27 -13.65
C VAL A 399 5.83 -17.96 -14.30
N PHE A 400 6.13 -16.94 -13.50
CA PHE A 400 6.70 -15.69 -13.99
C PHE A 400 8.02 -15.95 -14.74
N GLY A 401 8.10 -15.48 -15.99
CA GLY A 401 9.29 -15.64 -16.82
C GLY A 401 9.16 -14.92 -18.16
N SER A 402 10.20 -15.01 -18.98
CA SER A 402 10.25 -14.35 -20.30
C SER A 402 9.10 -14.74 -21.24
N SER A 403 8.57 -15.96 -21.12
CA SER A 403 7.42 -16.47 -21.87
C SER A 403 6.14 -16.59 -21.03
N GLY A 404 6.18 -16.19 -19.76
CA GLY A 404 5.12 -16.37 -18.78
C GLY A 404 4.92 -15.09 -17.99
N TRP A 405 4.42 -14.06 -18.65
CA TRP A 405 4.17 -12.75 -18.04
C TRP A 405 2.77 -12.26 -18.41
N PRO A 406 2.00 -11.67 -17.47
CA PRO A 406 0.67 -11.15 -17.80
C PRO A 406 0.77 -10.03 -18.84
N THR A 407 -0.19 -10.01 -19.76
CA THR A 407 -0.30 -8.97 -20.79
C THR A 407 -1.58 -8.19 -20.58
N SER A 408 -1.49 -6.86 -20.69
CA SER A 408 -2.66 -5.99 -20.50
C SER A 408 -3.63 -6.22 -21.64
N THR A 409 -4.79 -6.77 -21.31
CA THR A 409 -5.87 -7.06 -22.27
C THR A 409 -7.18 -6.54 -21.70
N ASN A 410 -7.91 -5.76 -22.49
CA ASN A 410 -9.22 -5.24 -22.10
C ASN A 410 -10.17 -6.37 -21.71
N ASN A 411 -11.02 -6.11 -20.73
CA ASN A 411 -12.00 -7.02 -20.15
C ASN A 411 -11.39 -8.28 -19.50
N THR A 412 -10.15 -8.19 -19.01
CA THR A 412 -9.49 -9.29 -18.29
C THR A 412 -8.98 -8.85 -16.93
N VAL A 413 -8.76 -9.82 -16.03
CA VAL A 413 -8.24 -9.59 -14.67
C VAL A 413 -6.80 -9.05 -14.63
N TRP A 414 -6.12 -8.99 -15.77
CA TRP A 414 -4.79 -8.40 -15.94
C TRP A 414 -4.82 -7.12 -16.78
N TYR A 415 -5.97 -6.47 -16.89
CA TYR A 415 -6.03 -5.11 -17.42
C TYR A 415 -5.20 -4.17 -16.51
N ALA A 416 -4.26 -3.46 -17.12
CA ALA A 416 -3.45 -2.47 -16.44
C ALA A 416 -3.48 -1.15 -17.20
N ASP A 417 -3.71 -0.08 -16.44
CA ASP A 417 -3.80 1.28 -16.93
C ASP A 417 -3.24 2.22 -15.85
N PRO A 418 -2.24 3.07 -16.16
CA PRO A 418 -1.69 4.03 -15.21
C PRO A 418 -2.70 5.05 -14.67
N SER A 419 -3.83 5.22 -15.35
CA SER A 419 -4.93 6.09 -14.93
C SER A 419 -6.00 5.37 -14.10
N ASN A 420 -5.80 4.08 -13.77
CA ASN A 420 -6.71 3.33 -12.91
C ASN A 420 -6.88 4.01 -11.55
N ASP A 421 -8.13 4.27 -11.21
CA ASP A 421 -8.60 4.87 -9.96
C ASP A 421 -9.18 3.81 -9.00
N GLY A 422 -8.97 2.52 -9.31
CA GLY A 422 -9.49 1.41 -8.54
C GLY A 422 -10.99 1.17 -8.65
N THR A 423 -11.72 2.01 -9.38
CA THR A 423 -13.17 1.84 -9.51
C THR A 423 -13.47 0.66 -10.42
N TYR A 424 -14.35 -0.24 -9.97
CA TYR A 424 -14.78 -1.37 -10.79
C TYR A 424 -16.30 -1.37 -10.92
N THR A 425 -16.76 -1.74 -12.12
CA THR A 425 -18.16 -2.13 -12.29
C THR A 425 -18.32 -3.51 -11.66
N ALA A 426 -19.40 -3.74 -10.93
CA ALA A 426 -19.67 -5.04 -10.33
C ALA A 426 -20.97 -5.63 -10.88
N GLY A 427 -21.00 -6.95 -11.03
CA GLY A 427 -22.22 -7.71 -11.27
C GLY A 427 -23.16 -7.64 -10.06
N SER A 428 -24.36 -8.20 -10.20
CA SER A 428 -25.37 -8.25 -9.13
C SER A 428 -24.91 -9.01 -7.88
N ASP A 429 -23.90 -9.87 -8.01
CA ASP A 429 -23.29 -10.59 -6.91
C ASP A 429 -22.11 -9.84 -6.26
N GLY A 430 -21.81 -8.62 -6.73
CA GLY A 430 -20.72 -7.77 -6.24
C GLY A 430 -19.33 -8.16 -6.75
N VAL A 431 -19.24 -9.03 -7.76
CA VAL A 431 -17.97 -9.41 -8.40
C VAL A 431 -17.60 -8.40 -9.48
N PRO A 432 -16.34 -7.93 -9.57
CA PRO A 432 -15.90 -7.04 -10.64
C PRO A 432 -16.18 -7.61 -12.04
N THR A 433 -16.61 -6.75 -12.96
CA THR A 433 -16.89 -7.07 -14.37
C THR A 433 -16.30 -6.00 -15.29
N GLY A 434 -16.09 -6.36 -16.56
CA GLY A 434 -15.51 -5.45 -17.56
C GLY A 434 -14.00 -5.30 -17.40
N ASP A 435 -13.47 -4.08 -17.57
CA ASP A 435 -12.06 -3.76 -17.33
C ASP A 435 -11.78 -3.78 -15.82
N TYR A 436 -11.09 -4.84 -15.38
CA TYR A 436 -10.73 -5.04 -13.99
C TYR A 436 -9.60 -4.06 -13.61
N LYS A 437 -9.95 -2.93 -13.00
CA LYS A 437 -8.99 -1.87 -12.61
C LYS A 437 -8.15 -2.20 -11.37
N PHE A 438 -7.57 -3.40 -11.31
CA PHE A 438 -6.75 -3.83 -10.19
C PHE A 438 -5.32 -3.32 -10.28
N TRP A 439 -4.75 -3.26 -11.49
CA TRP A 439 -3.32 -3.09 -11.70
C TRP A 439 -2.96 -1.70 -12.24
N LYS A 440 -1.97 -1.05 -11.63
CA LYS A 440 -1.31 0.16 -12.16
C LYS A 440 -0.37 -0.19 -13.30
N SER A 441 0.38 -1.27 -13.09
CA SER A 441 1.40 -1.77 -14.00
C SER A 441 1.51 -3.28 -13.86
N LEU A 442 1.84 -3.95 -14.96
CA LEU A 442 2.11 -5.39 -14.95
C LEU A 442 3.58 -5.69 -14.72
N GLY A 443 4.42 -4.68 -14.57
CA GLY A 443 5.87 -4.83 -14.52
C GLY A 443 6.43 -5.53 -15.78
N SER A 444 7.61 -6.14 -15.67
CA SER A 444 8.27 -6.79 -16.81
C SER A 444 9.36 -7.78 -16.39
N TRP A 445 9.72 -8.67 -17.33
CA TRP A 445 10.88 -9.55 -17.19
C TRP A 445 12.16 -8.86 -17.69
N ASN A 446 13.00 -8.37 -16.79
CA ASN A 446 14.25 -7.66 -17.13
C ASN A 446 15.49 -8.56 -17.16
N GLY A 447 15.39 -9.72 -17.82
CA GLY A 447 16.56 -10.56 -18.11
C GLY A 447 17.21 -11.23 -16.89
N GLY A 448 16.49 -11.36 -15.78
CA GLY A 448 16.94 -12.09 -14.57
C GLY A 448 16.38 -11.52 -13.26
N THR A 449 16.09 -10.22 -13.22
CA THR A 449 15.39 -9.58 -12.10
C THR A 449 14.00 -9.16 -12.56
N PRO A 450 12.94 -9.87 -12.16
CA PRO A 450 11.58 -9.49 -12.51
C PRO A 450 11.14 -8.23 -11.74
N GLU A 451 10.47 -7.31 -12.41
CA GLU A 451 9.65 -6.26 -11.81
C GLU A 451 8.22 -6.77 -11.78
N TYR A 452 7.68 -7.14 -10.62
CA TYR A 452 6.35 -7.74 -10.53
C TYR A 452 5.21 -6.72 -10.72
N PRO A 453 3.99 -7.17 -11.07
CA PRO A 453 2.81 -6.31 -11.14
C PRO A 453 2.58 -5.51 -9.86
N LYS A 454 2.04 -4.29 -10.00
CA LYS A 454 1.66 -3.42 -8.88
C LYS A 454 0.18 -3.07 -8.96
N LEU A 455 -0.50 -3.11 -7.83
CA LEU A 455 -1.89 -2.67 -7.70
C LEU A 455 -2.01 -1.16 -7.96
N TRP A 456 -3.20 -0.74 -8.38
CA TRP A 456 -3.48 0.63 -8.79
C TRP A 456 -3.16 1.67 -7.70
N TRP A 457 -3.36 1.31 -6.44
CA TRP A 457 -3.14 2.17 -5.27
C TRP A 457 -1.69 2.17 -4.76
N GLU A 458 -0.81 1.35 -5.35
CA GLU A 458 0.60 1.31 -4.97
C GLU A 458 1.40 2.43 -5.63
N GLU A 459 2.34 3.00 -4.88
CA GLU A 459 3.24 4.06 -5.35
C GLU A 459 4.25 3.53 -6.40
#